data_AF-A0A656DAY3-F1
#
_entry.id   AF-A0A656DAY3-F1
#
_cell.length_a   1.000
_cell.length_b   1.000
_cell.length_c   1.000
_cell.angle_alpha   90.00
_cell.angle_beta   90.00
_cell.angle_gamma   90.00
#
_symmetry.space_group_name_H-M   'P 1'
#
loop_
_entity.id
_entity.type
_entity.pdbx_description
1 polymer ?
#
loop_
_entity_poly.entity_id
_entity_poly.type
_entity_poly.pdbx_seq_one_letter_code
_entity_poly.pdbx_strand_id
1 'polypeptide(L)'
;MPKTAKKFKITPELRSEIEKLIEERVTTVQISVGDLNELKQIVKLLAEAQIKTEERLHILTQRIDDLTQKVSQLAEAQIKTEERLNILTQRVDQLTERVDDLAQKLSQLAEAQIKTEERLNILTQRVDQLTERVDDLAQRLSQLAEAQIKTEERLNILTQRVDQLTERVDDLTQRLNQLTQRVDSLTQRVDDLTQRLNQLTQRVDSLTQRVDELAQGLSQLTKRVDQLTERVDDLTQRLNQLTQRVDSLTQRVDELAQGLSQLTKRVDQLAERVDGLTQSMKELADAQKKTELAIVELSSEFEKMRKLFGNLSDAIGYGLEDRAIKSLPKLLERDHNIKVEGELRRLFLKTDEGWYTEVNIFGFGIKDNKRIAIIGEGKSQLSKNGVDEFIKKKLQKLTKTYPDMFPVMVTYMVAEPDVEEYAKSNGIVIYFSYNFD
;
A
#
# COMPACT_ATOMS: atom_id res chain seq x y z
N MET A 1 67.77 254.87 -84.72
CA MET A 1 69.08 255.51 -85.06
C MET A 1 69.97 254.45 -85.73
N PRO A 2 70.91 254.77 -86.62
CA PRO A 2 70.69 255.36 -87.96
C PRO A 2 71.65 254.82 -89.07
N LYS A 3 71.59 255.47 -90.25
CA LYS A 3 72.63 255.74 -91.29
C LYS A 3 72.91 254.69 -92.40
N THR A 4 72.56 254.98 -93.67
CA THR A 4 73.30 255.63 -94.81
C THR A 4 73.69 254.57 -95.87
N ALA A 5 73.25 254.57 -97.13
CA ALA A 5 73.33 255.51 -98.27
C ALA A 5 74.61 255.37 -99.14
N LYS A 6 74.44 254.93 -100.40
CA LYS A 6 75.13 255.49 -101.58
C LYS A 6 74.38 255.17 -102.89
N LYS A 7 74.46 256.13 -103.81
CA LYS A 7 73.74 256.31 -105.08
C LYS A 7 74.42 255.58 -106.25
N PHE A 8 73.62 255.07 -107.19
CA PHE A 8 73.93 255.02 -108.63
C PHE A 8 72.65 255.33 -109.43
N LYS A 9 72.78 256.04 -110.55
CA LYS A 9 71.72 256.68 -111.35
C LYS A 9 71.45 255.94 -112.68
N ILE A 10 70.15 255.67 -112.91
CA ILE A 10 69.28 255.95 -114.08
C ILE A 10 69.63 255.40 -115.48
N THR A 11 68.71 254.60 -116.04
CA THR A 11 67.87 254.98 -117.20
C THR A 11 66.43 254.42 -117.10
N PRO A 12 65.41 255.11 -117.69
CA PRO A 12 64.02 254.64 -117.75
C PRO A 12 63.82 253.37 -118.60
N GLU A 13 64.64 253.12 -119.62
CA GLU A 13 64.61 251.86 -120.38
C GLU A 13 65.25 250.68 -119.62
N LEU A 14 66.32 250.87 -118.84
CA LEU A 14 66.90 249.78 -118.02
C LEU A 14 66.06 249.40 -116.81
N ARG A 15 65.14 250.30 -116.41
CA ARG A 15 64.05 249.99 -115.49
C ARG A 15 63.04 249.01 -116.12
N SER A 16 62.91 248.99 -117.45
CA SER A 16 62.02 248.07 -118.18
C SER A 16 62.69 246.73 -118.53
N GLU A 17 64.01 246.71 -118.79
CA GLU A 17 64.71 245.47 -119.19
C GLU A 17 65.06 244.55 -118.00
N ILE A 18 65.31 245.12 -116.82
CA ILE A 18 65.57 244.33 -115.59
C ILE A 18 64.26 243.84 -114.94
N GLU A 19 63.15 244.57 -115.07
CA GLU A 19 61.81 244.05 -114.71
C GLU A 19 61.36 242.94 -115.69
N LYS A 20 61.70 243.04 -116.99
CA LYS A 20 61.49 241.95 -117.96
C LYS A 20 62.34 240.70 -117.73
N LEU A 21 63.63 240.85 -117.42
CA LEU A 21 64.54 239.70 -117.24
C LEU A 21 64.37 238.98 -115.90
N ILE A 22 63.69 239.60 -114.92
CA ILE A 22 63.29 238.93 -113.67
C ILE A 22 61.88 238.32 -113.80
N GLU A 23 61.05 238.79 -114.73
CA GLU A 23 59.77 238.14 -115.10
C GLU A 23 59.96 236.84 -115.93
N GLU A 24 61.14 236.59 -116.52
CA GLU A 24 61.33 235.46 -117.45
C GLU A 24 62.08 234.24 -116.86
N ARG A 25 62.52 234.25 -115.59
CA ARG A 25 63.36 233.14 -115.07
C ARG A 25 63.10 232.64 -113.65
N VAL A 26 61.96 232.96 -113.05
CA VAL A 26 61.47 232.33 -111.80
C VAL A 26 60.05 231.82 -111.98
N THR A 27 59.87 230.92 -112.94
CA THR A 27 58.63 230.15 -113.15
C THR A 27 58.86 228.68 -112.83
N THR A 28 57.85 228.06 -112.19
CA THR A 28 57.64 226.64 -111.84
C THR A 28 58.49 226.10 -110.68
N VAL A 29 57.93 225.60 -109.57
CA VAL A 29 56.97 224.47 -109.47
C VAL A 29 55.87 224.75 -108.43
N GLN A 30 54.62 224.59 -108.87
CA GLN A 30 53.45 224.47 -108.01
C GLN A 30 53.48 223.11 -107.28
N ILE A 31 53.41 223.13 -105.95
CA ILE A 31 52.86 222.00 -105.18
C ILE A 31 51.38 222.28 -105.04
N SER A 32 50.56 221.37 -105.55
CA SER A 32 49.12 221.52 -105.56
C SER A 32 48.53 221.04 -104.24
N VAL A 33 47.35 221.55 -103.88
CA VAL A 33 46.53 221.01 -102.78
C VAL A 33 46.15 219.52 -103.01
N GLY A 34 46.32 219.01 -104.25
CA GLY A 34 46.21 217.59 -104.57
C GLY A 34 47.29 216.73 -103.91
N ASP A 35 48.54 217.20 -103.90
CA ASP A 35 49.69 216.45 -103.36
C ASP A 35 49.63 216.34 -101.83
N LEU A 36 49.09 217.36 -101.16
CA LEU A 36 48.86 217.34 -99.71
C LEU A 36 47.64 216.48 -99.33
N ASN A 37 46.68 216.30 -100.25
CA ASN A 37 45.56 215.38 -100.07
C ASN A 37 45.95 213.92 -100.31
N GLU A 38 46.85 213.63 -101.25
CA GLU A 38 47.38 212.28 -101.46
C GLU A 38 48.20 211.80 -100.26
N LEU A 39 49.05 212.65 -99.68
CA LEU A 39 49.81 212.29 -98.48
C LEU A 39 48.87 211.98 -97.29
N LYS A 40 47.76 212.73 -97.16
CA LYS A 40 46.74 212.50 -96.14
C LYS A 40 46.01 211.17 -96.36
N GLN A 41 45.77 210.76 -97.61
CA GLN A 41 45.23 209.45 -97.94
C GLN A 41 46.20 208.30 -97.62
N ILE A 42 47.50 208.46 -97.92
CA ILE A 42 48.50 207.42 -97.64
C ILE A 42 48.68 207.22 -96.13
N VAL A 43 48.75 208.30 -95.35
CA VAL A 43 48.85 208.22 -93.88
C VAL A 43 47.60 207.55 -93.30
N LYS A 44 46.42 207.82 -93.86
CA LYS A 44 45.18 207.14 -93.45
C LYS A 44 45.21 205.64 -93.77
N LEU A 45 45.66 205.26 -94.96
CA LEU A 45 45.80 203.85 -95.36
C LEU A 45 46.84 203.10 -94.51
N LEU A 46 47.93 203.76 -94.11
CA LEU A 46 48.94 203.19 -93.22
C LEU A 46 48.40 203.00 -91.79
N ALA A 47 47.66 203.98 -91.27
CA ALA A 47 46.99 203.83 -89.98
C ALA A 47 45.96 202.67 -90.01
N GLU A 48 45.19 202.55 -91.09
CA GLU A 48 44.25 201.44 -91.29
C GLU A 48 44.97 200.08 -91.40
N ALA A 49 46.14 200.01 -92.05
CA ALA A 49 46.95 198.79 -92.12
C ALA A 49 47.57 198.40 -90.77
N GLN A 50 47.97 199.40 -89.97
CA GLN A 50 48.53 199.20 -88.63
C GLN A 50 47.49 198.65 -87.65
N ILE A 51 46.27 199.20 -87.68
CA ILE A 51 45.12 198.68 -86.92
C ILE A 51 44.85 197.22 -87.31
N LYS A 52 44.86 196.90 -88.61
CA LYS A 52 44.65 195.53 -89.09
C LYS A 52 45.75 194.54 -88.68
N THR A 53 46.98 195.04 -88.48
CA THR A 53 48.09 194.21 -88.01
C THR A 53 48.04 193.99 -86.50
N GLU A 54 47.66 195.00 -85.72
CA GLU A 54 47.37 194.85 -84.29
C GLU A 54 46.19 193.90 -84.05
N GLU A 55 45.12 193.98 -84.84
CA GLU A 55 44.01 193.02 -84.80
C GLU A 55 44.48 191.58 -85.08
N ARG A 56 45.34 191.38 -86.09
CA ARG A 56 45.91 190.05 -86.39
C ARG A 56 46.83 189.54 -85.28
N LEU A 57 47.65 190.41 -84.69
CA LEU A 57 48.50 190.09 -83.54
C LEU A 57 47.66 189.69 -82.32
N HIS A 58 46.54 190.37 -82.09
CA HIS A 58 45.60 190.01 -81.03
C HIS A 58 44.95 188.64 -81.27
N ILE A 59 44.48 188.36 -82.50
CA ILE A 59 43.94 187.06 -82.90
C ILE A 59 44.99 185.95 -82.77
N LEU A 60 46.24 186.23 -83.16
CA LEU A 60 47.33 185.25 -83.06
C LEU A 60 47.64 184.93 -81.59
N THR A 61 47.65 185.95 -80.73
CA THR A 61 47.85 185.78 -79.27
C THR A 61 46.74 184.92 -78.68
N GLN A 62 45.47 185.23 -78.99
CA GLN A 62 44.33 184.40 -78.57
C GLN A 62 44.44 182.94 -79.05
N ARG A 63 44.97 182.73 -80.27
CA ARG A 63 45.14 181.39 -80.84
C ARG A 63 46.31 180.63 -80.21
N ILE A 64 47.37 181.32 -79.81
CA ILE A 64 48.47 180.75 -79.02
C ILE A 64 47.95 180.37 -77.63
N ASP A 65 47.12 181.19 -77.00
CA ASP A 65 46.51 180.88 -75.71
C ASP A 65 45.59 179.65 -75.81
N ASP A 66 44.73 179.57 -76.83
CA ASP A 66 43.86 178.41 -77.08
C ASP A 66 44.67 177.13 -77.37
N LEU A 67 45.76 177.24 -78.13
CA LEU A 67 46.69 176.12 -78.36
C LEU A 67 47.39 175.69 -77.07
N THR A 68 47.85 176.65 -76.26
CA THR A 68 48.49 176.36 -74.98
C THR A 68 47.51 175.66 -74.04
N GLN A 69 46.25 176.11 -74.01
CA GLN A 69 45.19 175.46 -73.24
C GLN A 69 44.91 174.04 -73.76
N LYS A 70 44.84 173.82 -75.08
CA LYS A 70 44.67 172.49 -75.68
C LYS A 70 45.85 171.55 -75.42
N VAL A 71 47.09 172.05 -75.47
CA VAL A 71 48.29 171.28 -75.13
C VAL A 71 48.26 170.89 -73.65
N SER A 72 47.84 171.80 -72.77
CA SER A 72 47.65 171.48 -71.35
C SER A 72 46.57 170.41 -71.14
N GLN A 73 45.44 170.51 -71.82
CA GLN A 73 44.36 169.50 -71.77
C GLN A 73 44.82 168.14 -72.31
N LEU A 74 45.62 168.12 -73.38
CA LEU A 74 46.20 166.90 -73.93
C LEU A 74 47.21 166.27 -72.96
N ALA A 75 48.05 167.07 -72.31
CA ALA A 75 48.98 166.59 -71.30
C ALA A 75 48.23 165.96 -70.11
N GLU A 76 47.17 166.61 -69.62
CA GLU A 76 46.31 166.05 -68.57
C GLU A 76 45.59 164.77 -69.01
N ALA A 77 45.11 164.72 -70.26
CA ALA A 77 44.51 163.51 -70.81
C ALA A 77 45.53 162.38 -70.93
N GLN A 78 46.76 162.69 -71.31
CA GLN A 78 47.86 161.73 -71.43
C GLN A 78 48.25 161.14 -70.06
N ILE A 79 48.33 161.99 -69.03
CA ILE A 79 48.55 161.54 -67.64
C ILE A 79 47.42 160.59 -67.21
N LYS A 80 46.15 160.95 -67.45
CA LYS A 80 45.00 160.08 -67.12
C LYS A 80 45.01 158.76 -67.89
N THR A 81 45.48 158.74 -69.13
CA THR A 81 45.62 157.49 -69.89
C THR A 81 46.75 156.61 -69.37
N GLU A 82 47.86 157.20 -68.95
CA GLU A 82 48.99 156.49 -68.35
C GLU A 82 48.60 155.87 -67.00
N GLU A 83 47.85 156.60 -66.17
CA GLU A 83 47.23 156.06 -64.95
C GLU A 83 46.29 154.89 -65.24
N ARG A 84 45.43 154.99 -66.25
CA ARG A 84 44.56 153.89 -66.67
C ARG A 84 45.34 152.70 -67.20
N LEU A 85 46.43 152.94 -67.92
CA LEU A 85 47.32 151.87 -68.40
C LEU A 85 47.95 151.14 -67.22
N ASN A 86 48.42 151.86 -66.21
CA ASN A 86 48.98 151.25 -65.00
C ASN A 86 47.96 150.39 -64.25
N ILE A 87 46.71 150.87 -64.12
CA ILE A 87 45.61 150.09 -63.52
C ILE A 87 45.31 148.85 -64.36
N LEU A 88 45.33 148.98 -65.69
CA LEU A 88 45.10 147.86 -66.59
C LEU A 88 46.21 146.82 -66.48
N THR A 89 47.47 147.23 -66.43
CA THR A 89 48.63 146.35 -66.19
C THR A 89 48.46 145.59 -64.88
N GLN A 90 48.13 146.27 -63.78
CA GLN A 90 47.87 145.61 -62.50
C GLN A 90 46.72 144.59 -62.57
N ARG A 91 45.65 144.88 -63.33
CA ARG A 91 44.55 143.93 -63.52
C ARG A 91 44.97 142.73 -64.37
N VAL A 92 45.81 142.93 -65.38
CA VAL A 92 46.37 141.84 -66.19
C VAL A 92 47.26 140.96 -65.31
N ASP A 93 48.08 141.53 -64.44
CA ASP A 93 48.91 140.78 -63.50
C ASP A 93 48.03 139.96 -62.53
N GLN A 94 47.00 140.56 -61.94
CA GLN A 94 46.04 139.85 -61.09
C GLN A 94 45.27 138.75 -61.83
N LEU A 95 44.94 138.95 -63.11
CA LEU A 95 44.30 137.91 -63.92
C LEU A 95 45.27 136.77 -64.21
N THR A 96 46.54 137.07 -64.47
CA THR A 96 47.60 136.06 -64.67
C THR A 96 47.74 135.20 -63.41
N GLU A 97 47.84 135.80 -62.22
CA GLU A 97 47.88 135.07 -60.95
C GLU A 97 46.64 134.18 -60.74
N ARG A 98 45.45 134.68 -61.08
CA ARG A 98 44.21 133.90 -60.96
C ARG A 98 44.14 132.74 -61.96
N VAL A 99 44.71 132.90 -63.15
CA VAL A 99 44.81 131.84 -64.16
C VAL A 99 45.76 130.75 -63.66
N ASP A 100 46.90 131.13 -63.07
CA ASP A 100 47.86 130.19 -62.49
C ASP A 100 47.24 129.42 -61.31
N ASP A 101 46.55 130.10 -60.40
CA ASP A 101 45.80 129.49 -59.30
C ASP A 101 44.74 128.50 -59.80
N LEU A 102 44.02 128.86 -60.86
CA LEU A 102 43.00 128.00 -61.46
C LEU A 102 43.63 126.78 -62.11
N ALA A 103 44.75 126.95 -62.81
CA ALA A 103 45.51 125.85 -63.41
C ALA A 103 46.00 124.87 -62.33
N GLN A 104 46.50 125.38 -61.20
CA GLN A 104 46.92 124.55 -60.07
C GLN A 104 45.74 123.77 -59.46
N LYS A 105 44.59 124.42 -59.24
CA LYS A 105 43.37 123.77 -58.75
C LYS A 105 42.84 122.71 -59.72
N LEU A 106 42.89 122.97 -61.03
CA LEU A 106 42.51 121.99 -62.05
C LEU A 106 43.44 120.77 -62.02
N SER A 107 44.74 120.97 -61.83
CA SER A 107 45.70 119.87 -61.67
C SER A 107 45.38 119.02 -60.43
N GLN A 108 45.10 119.66 -59.29
CA GLN A 108 44.72 118.97 -58.06
C GLN A 108 43.40 118.20 -58.22
N LEU A 109 42.42 118.77 -58.93
CA LEU A 109 41.14 118.11 -59.22
C LEU A 109 41.34 116.90 -60.13
N ALA A 110 42.19 117.01 -61.16
CA ALA A 110 42.53 115.90 -62.03
C ALA A 110 43.20 114.75 -61.26
N GLU A 111 44.15 115.05 -60.38
CA GLU A 111 44.77 114.04 -59.50
C GLU A 111 43.77 113.39 -58.54
N ALA A 112 42.86 114.18 -57.96
CA ALA A 112 41.80 113.66 -57.10
C ALA A 112 40.86 112.73 -57.89
N GLN A 113 40.53 113.10 -59.13
CA GLN A 113 39.68 112.32 -60.03
C GLN A 113 40.33 110.97 -60.37
N ILE A 114 41.63 110.94 -60.69
CA ILE A 114 42.38 109.70 -60.91
C ILE A 114 42.32 108.80 -59.67
N LYS A 115 42.56 109.35 -58.47
CA LYS A 115 42.47 108.58 -57.21
C LYS A 115 41.07 108.04 -56.94
N THR A 116 40.02 108.76 -57.31
CA THR A 116 38.65 108.25 -57.17
C THR A 116 38.35 107.13 -58.15
N GLU A 117 38.85 107.21 -59.38
CA GLU A 117 38.70 106.17 -60.39
C GLU A 117 39.42 104.87 -59.99
N GLU A 118 40.63 104.98 -59.44
CA GLU A 118 41.35 103.85 -58.85
C GLU A 118 40.58 103.19 -57.69
N ARG A 119 39.98 103.99 -56.79
CA ARG A 119 39.15 103.47 -55.70
C ARG A 119 37.88 102.79 -56.20
N LEU A 120 37.26 103.34 -57.25
CA LEU A 120 36.10 102.74 -57.91
C LEU A 120 36.45 101.38 -58.50
N ASN A 121 37.61 101.26 -59.17
CA ASN A 121 38.07 99.97 -59.69
C ASN A 121 38.30 98.93 -58.60
N ILE A 122 38.92 99.32 -57.47
CA ILE A 122 39.08 98.42 -56.30
C ILE A 122 37.72 98.03 -55.71
N LEU A 123 36.78 98.96 -55.64
CA LEU A 123 35.44 98.69 -55.14
C LEU A 123 34.70 97.70 -56.04
N THR A 124 34.77 97.87 -57.36
CA THR A 124 34.22 96.93 -58.35
C THR A 124 34.80 95.53 -58.14
N GLN A 125 36.12 95.39 -58.04
CA GLN A 125 36.75 94.09 -57.77
C GLN A 125 36.29 93.44 -56.46
N ARG A 126 36.06 94.24 -55.40
CA ARG A 126 35.52 93.73 -54.13
C ARG A 126 34.06 93.29 -54.26
N VAL A 127 33.26 94.00 -55.04
CA VAL A 127 31.86 93.61 -55.33
C VAL A 127 31.84 92.30 -56.11
N ASP A 128 32.73 92.12 -57.09
CA ASP A 128 32.85 90.87 -57.84
C ASP A 128 33.22 89.70 -56.91
N GLN A 129 34.22 89.88 -56.04
CA GLN A 129 34.62 88.88 -55.04
C GLN A 129 33.49 88.56 -54.04
N LEU A 130 32.71 89.56 -53.63
CA LEU A 130 31.56 89.34 -52.75
C LEU A 130 30.46 88.55 -53.47
N THR A 131 30.25 88.82 -54.75
CA THR A 131 29.28 88.09 -55.58
C THR A 131 29.66 86.62 -55.68
N GLU A 132 30.93 86.30 -56.00
CA GLU A 132 31.43 84.92 -56.02
C GLU A 132 31.26 84.22 -54.66
N ARG A 133 31.52 84.91 -53.54
CA ARG A 133 31.34 84.35 -52.20
C ARG A 133 29.88 84.11 -51.87
N VAL A 134 28.97 84.97 -52.32
CA VAL A 134 27.52 84.78 -52.16
C VAL A 134 27.07 83.55 -52.94
N ASP A 135 27.59 83.36 -54.16
CA ASP A 135 27.28 82.18 -54.98
C ASP A 135 27.79 80.87 -54.32
N ASP A 136 29.03 80.85 -53.78
CA ASP A 136 29.56 79.69 -53.03
C ASP A 136 28.71 79.40 -51.77
N LEU A 137 28.30 80.44 -51.04
CA LEU A 137 27.41 80.31 -49.88
C LEU A 137 26.05 79.73 -50.26
N ALA A 138 25.47 80.18 -51.37
CA ALA A 138 24.21 79.65 -51.88
C ALA A 138 24.35 78.16 -52.26
N GLN A 139 25.46 77.77 -52.88
CA GLN A 139 25.72 76.37 -53.22
C GLN A 139 25.88 75.49 -51.97
N ARG A 140 26.62 75.94 -50.96
CA ARG A 140 26.78 75.22 -49.68
C ARG A 140 25.46 75.09 -48.92
N LEU A 141 24.62 76.14 -48.94
CA LEU A 141 23.28 76.10 -48.35
C LEU A 141 22.40 75.06 -49.02
N SER A 142 22.46 74.95 -50.36
CA SER A 142 21.76 73.91 -51.10
C SER A 142 22.22 72.50 -50.72
N GLN A 143 23.54 72.29 -50.61
CA GLN A 143 24.10 71.01 -50.18
C GLN A 143 23.70 70.65 -48.74
N LEU A 144 23.66 71.63 -47.84
CA LEU A 144 23.22 71.43 -46.46
C LEU A 144 21.74 71.06 -46.40
N ALA A 145 20.89 71.72 -47.20
CA ALA A 145 19.47 71.40 -47.29
C ALA A 145 19.26 69.96 -47.79
N GLU A 146 19.97 69.53 -48.83
CA GLU A 146 19.92 68.15 -49.31
C GLU A 146 20.41 67.13 -48.26
N ALA A 147 21.49 67.45 -47.55
CA ALA A 147 21.98 66.61 -46.46
C ALA A 147 20.95 66.49 -45.34
N GLN A 148 20.27 67.60 -44.98
CA GLN A 148 19.22 67.61 -43.97
C GLN A 148 18.04 66.71 -44.38
N ILE A 149 17.57 66.81 -45.63
CA ILE A 149 16.51 65.94 -46.17
C ILE A 149 16.90 64.46 -46.05
N LYS A 150 18.12 64.08 -46.47
CA LYS A 150 18.61 62.69 -46.34
C LYS A 150 18.69 62.23 -44.89
N THR A 151 18.98 63.14 -43.97
CA THR A 151 19.06 62.82 -42.54
C THR A 151 17.68 62.58 -41.95
N GLU A 152 16.69 63.37 -42.36
CA GLU A 152 15.29 63.23 -41.98
C GLU A 152 14.68 61.92 -42.53
N GLU A 153 15.00 61.55 -43.77
CA GLU A 153 14.62 60.25 -44.34
C GLU A 153 15.20 59.08 -43.53
N ARG A 154 16.49 59.16 -43.15
CA ARG A 154 17.14 58.13 -42.32
C ARG A 154 16.51 58.02 -40.94
N LEU A 155 16.15 59.16 -40.34
CA LEU A 155 15.44 59.19 -39.05
C LEU A 155 14.07 58.51 -39.16
N ASN A 156 13.32 58.79 -40.22
CA ASN A 156 12.03 58.13 -40.45
C ASN A 156 12.15 56.61 -40.61
N ILE A 157 13.16 56.13 -41.35
CA ILE A 157 13.47 54.70 -41.47
C ILE A 157 13.85 54.11 -40.11
N LEU A 158 14.64 54.83 -39.31
CA LEU A 158 15.05 54.37 -37.99
C LEU A 158 13.84 54.26 -37.06
N THR A 159 12.93 55.23 -37.06
CA THR A 159 11.68 55.18 -36.30
C THR A 159 10.86 53.95 -36.68
N GLN A 160 10.64 53.70 -37.98
CA GLN A 160 9.92 52.50 -38.44
C GLN A 160 10.58 51.19 -37.97
N ARG A 161 11.92 51.13 -37.94
CA ARG A 161 12.64 49.96 -37.43
C ARG A 161 12.47 49.78 -35.93
N VAL A 162 12.44 50.88 -35.16
CA VAL A 162 12.18 50.85 -33.71
C VAL A 162 10.76 50.36 -33.45
N ASP A 163 9.78 50.80 -34.21
CA ASP A 163 8.39 50.34 -34.10
C ASP A 163 8.30 48.82 -34.38
N GLN A 164 8.91 48.34 -35.46
CA GLN A 164 8.98 46.90 -35.78
C GLN A 164 9.70 46.08 -34.69
N LEU A 165 10.75 46.63 -34.08
CA LEU A 165 11.45 45.99 -32.97
C LEU A 165 10.54 45.89 -31.74
N THR A 166 9.77 46.94 -31.47
CA THR A 166 8.82 46.98 -30.36
C THR A 166 7.73 45.92 -30.54
N GLU A 167 7.12 45.82 -31.72
CA GLU A 167 6.15 44.76 -32.03
C GLU A 167 6.72 43.35 -31.87
N ARG A 168 7.98 43.14 -32.29
CA ARG A 168 8.66 41.84 -32.11
C ARG A 168 8.93 41.51 -30.65
N VAL A 169 9.26 42.51 -29.83
CA VAL A 169 9.44 42.33 -28.38
C VAL A 169 8.10 41.97 -27.72
N ASP A 170 7.00 42.58 -28.16
CA ASP A 170 5.66 42.25 -27.67
C ASP A 170 5.25 40.81 -28.05
N ASP A 171 5.49 40.37 -29.30
CA ASP A 171 5.24 38.98 -29.73
C ASP A 171 6.09 37.98 -28.93
N LEU A 172 7.36 38.28 -28.71
CA LEU A 172 8.24 37.45 -27.88
C LEU A 172 7.74 37.36 -26.44
N THR A 173 7.25 38.47 -25.88
CA THR A 173 6.68 38.50 -24.52
C THR A 173 5.43 37.64 -24.42
N GLN A 174 4.55 37.70 -25.43
CA GLN A 174 3.36 36.83 -25.48
C GLN A 174 3.74 35.34 -25.58
N ARG A 175 4.70 34.99 -26.44
CA ARG A 175 5.20 33.61 -26.56
C ARG A 175 5.83 33.12 -25.26
N LEU A 176 6.57 33.98 -24.56
CA LEU A 176 7.17 33.65 -23.26
C LEU A 176 6.08 33.35 -22.22
N ASN A 177 5.02 34.17 -22.16
CA ASN A 177 3.89 33.93 -21.27
C ASN A 177 3.18 32.60 -21.58
N GLN A 178 2.98 32.28 -22.86
CA GLN A 178 2.42 30.98 -23.26
C GLN A 178 3.33 29.81 -22.88
N LEU A 179 4.65 29.97 -23.01
CA LEU A 179 5.61 28.96 -22.60
C LEU A 179 5.57 28.74 -21.09
N THR A 180 5.51 29.80 -20.29
CA THR A 180 5.35 29.73 -18.84
C THR A 180 4.10 28.95 -18.46
N GLN A 181 2.94 29.26 -19.05
CA GLN A 181 1.70 28.52 -18.80
C GLN A 181 1.80 27.03 -19.16
N ARG A 182 2.51 26.69 -20.25
CA ARG A 182 2.76 25.29 -20.63
C ARG A 182 3.67 24.58 -19.63
N VAL A 183 4.68 25.26 -19.10
CA VAL A 183 5.57 24.72 -18.05
C VAL A 183 4.78 24.49 -16.76
N ASP A 184 3.91 25.41 -16.35
CA ASP A 184 3.06 25.24 -15.17
C ASP A 184 2.12 24.02 -15.34
N SER A 185 1.48 23.89 -16.50
CA SER A 185 0.62 22.74 -16.81
C SER A 185 1.40 21.42 -16.82
N LEU A 186 2.64 21.42 -17.35
CA LEU A 186 3.48 20.23 -17.32
C LEU A 186 3.88 19.86 -15.89
N THR A 187 4.18 20.83 -15.05
CA THR A 187 4.49 20.64 -13.63
C THR A 187 3.32 19.99 -12.90
N GLN A 188 2.10 20.49 -13.08
CA GLN A 188 0.89 19.88 -12.51
C GLN A 188 0.68 18.43 -12.97
N ARG A 189 0.97 18.11 -14.24
CA ARG A 189 0.88 16.74 -14.77
C ARG A 189 1.93 15.81 -14.15
N VAL A 190 3.14 16.32 -13.87
CA VAL A 190 4.19 15.56 -13.17
C VAL A 190 3.76 15.27 -11.73
N ASP A 191 3.11 16.22 -11.05
CA ASP A 191 2.58 16.02 -9.70
C ASP A 191 1.47 14.94 -9.69
N ASP A 192 0.52 14.98 -10.63
CA ASP A 192 -0.53 13.95 -10.76
C ASP A 192 0.07 12.56 -11.03
N LEU A 193 1.07 12.46 -11.92
CA LEU A 193 1.78 11.21 -12.19
C LEU A 193 2.49 10.68 -10.95
N THR A 194 3.10 11.56 -10.16
CA THR A 194 3.77 11.20 -8.90
C THR A 194 2.77 10.65 -7.89
N GLN A 195 1.59 11.25 -7.76
CA GLN A 195 0.52 10.74 -6.90
C GLN A 195 0.03 9.36 -7.35
N ARG A 196 -0.20 9.17 -8.66
CA ARG A 196 -0.60 7.86 -9.22
C ARG A 196 0.46 6.78 -8.98
N LEU A 197 1.75 7.13 -9.09
CA LEU A 197 2.85 6.20 -8.83
C LEU A 197 2.87 5.76 -7.36
N ASN A 198 2.63 6.69 -6.42
CA ASN A 198 2.52 6.37 -5.00
C ASN A 198 1.33 5.43 -4.72
N GLN A 199 0.17 5.67 -5.33
CA GLN A 199 -0.98 4.77 -5.23
C GLN A 199 -0.71 3.38 -5.82
N LEU A 200 -0.01 3.31 -6.95
CA LEU A 200 0.37 2.04 -7.56
C LEU A 200 1.32 1.26 -6.64
N THR A 201 2.29 1.94 -6.03
CA THR A 201 3.22 1.35 -5.06
C THR A 201 2.46 0.73 -3.88
N GLN A 202 1.53 1.48 -3.27
CA GLN A 202 0.69 0.95 -2.18
C GLN A 202 -0.14 -0.28 -2.60
N ARG A 203 -0.65 -0.30 -3.84
CA ARG A 203 -1.38 -1.47 -4.38
C ARG A 203 -0.48 -2.68 -4.57
N VAL A 204 0.77 -2.47 -4.99
CA VAL A 204 1.77 -3.54 -5.12
C VAL A 204 2.13 -4.10 -3.74
N ASP A 205 2.32 -3.25 -2.73
CA ASP A 205 2.58 -3.69 -1.37
C ASP A 205 1.42 -4.54 -0.81
N SER A 206 0.18 -4.07 -0.99
CA SER A 206 -1.03 -4.82 -0.60
C SER A 206 -1.15 -6.16 -1.34
N LEU A 207 -0.83 -6.19 -2.64
CA LEU A 207 -0.85 -7.43 -3.41
C LEU A 207 0.22 -8.41 -2.91
N THR A 208 1.41 -7.91 -2.56
CA THR A 208 2.50 -8.71 -1.99
C THR A 208 2.06 -9.35 -0.68
N GLN A 209 1.45 -8.59 0.23
CA GLN A 209 0.91 -9.12 1.48
C GLN A 209 -0.15 -10.21 1.24
N ARG A 210 -1.05 -10.01 0.27
CA ARG A 210 -2.06 -11.03 -0.09
C ARG A 210 -1.44 -12.31 -0.64
N VAL A 211 -0.35 -12.20 -1.41
CA VAL A 211 0.40 -13.35 -1.91
C VAL A 211 1.04 -14.12 -0.75
N ASP A 212 1.61 -13.44 0.23
CA ASP A 212 2.17 -14.06 1.44
C ASP A 212 1.09 -14.79 2.26
N GLU A 213 -0.08 -14.18 2.44
CA GLU A 213 -1.24 -14.82 3.10
C GLU A 213 -1.71 -16.08 2.35
N LEU A 214 -1.75 -16.02 1.02
CA LEU A 214 -2.08 -17.17 0.16
C LEU A 214 -1.04 -18.29 0.30
N ALA A 215 0.25 -17.95 0.34
CA ALA A 215 1.32 -18.91 0.53
C ALA A 215 1.23 -19.60 1.89
N GLN A 216 0.92 -18.85 2.96
CA GLN A 216 0.67 -19.41 4.29
C GLN A 216 -0.56 -20.33 4.30
N GLY A 217 -1.66 -19.90 3.68
CA GLY A 217 -2.86 -20.71 3.54
C GLY A 217 -2.62 -22.02 2.79
N LEU A 218 -1.82 -21.97 1.72
CA LEU A 218 -1.43 -23.16 0.97
C LEU A 218 -0.59 -24.12 1.82
N SER A 219 0.37 -23.61 2.60
CA SER A 219 1.16 -24.42 3.53
C SER A 219 0.29 -25.13 4.58
N GLN A 220 -0.71 -24.43 5.13
CA GLN A 220 -1.67 -25.04 6.05
C GLN A 220 -2.52 -26.11 5.38
N LEU A 221 -2.96 -25.87 4.14
CA LEU A 221 -3.71 -26.86 3.36
C LEU A 221 -2.86 -28.11 3.12
N THR A 222 -1.60 -27.97 2.73
CA THR A 222 -0.66 -29.08 2.57
C THR A 222 -0.56 -29.90 3.85
N LYS A 223 -0.34 -29.27 5.01
CA LYS A 223 -0.31 -29.98 6.31
C LYS A 223 -1.60 -30.75 6.60
N ARG A 224 -2.76 -30.18 6.27
CA ARG A 224 -4.05 -30.85 6.44
C ARG A 224 -4.21 -32.05 5.51
N VAL A 225 -3.71 -31.95 4.28
CA VAL A 225 -3.68 -33.08 3.32
C VAL A 225 -2.77 -34.19 3.81
N ASP A 226 -1.60 -33.87 4.35
CA ASP A 226 -0.68 -34.85 4.95
C ASP A 226 -1.35 -35.59 6.11
N GLN A 227 -1.99 -34.84 7.03
CA GLN A 227 -2.76 -35.43 8.15
C GLN A 227 -3.93 -36.29 7.67
N LEU A 228 -4.61 -35.90 6.60
CA LEU A 228 -5.69 -36.70 6.03
C LEU A 228 -5.14 -38.01 5.46
N THR A 229 -4.00 -37.95 4.77
CA THR A 229 -3.29 -39.12 4.23
C THR A 229 -2.93 -40.09 5.35
N GLU A 230 -2.32 -39.62 6.44
CA GLU A 230 -2.00 -40.46 7.61
C GLU A 230 -3.26 -41.12 8.22
N ARG A 231 -4.37 -40.39 8.30
CA ARG A 231 -5.65 -40.95 8.79
C ARG A 231 -6.22 -42.01 7.86
N VAL A 232 -6.08 -41.83 6.54
CA VAL A 232 -6.51 -42.82 5.55
C VAL A 232 -5.68 -44.09 5.68
N ASP A 233 -4.37 -43.96 5.92
CA ASP A 233 -3.49 -45.11 6.16
C ASP A 233 -3.86 -45.86 7.44
N ASP A 234 -4.12 -45.16 8.55
CA ASP A 234 -4.59 -45.78 9.81
C ASP A 234 -5.93 -46.51 9.62
N LEU A 235 -6.89 -45.88 8.93
CA LEU A 235 -8.16 -46.52 8.60
C LEU A 235 -7.98 -47.77 7.74
N THR A 236 -7.07 -47.73 6.77
CA THR A 236 -6.75 -48.88 5.91
C THR A 236 -6.16 -50.03 6.75
N GLN A 237 -5.26 -49.74 7.69
CA GLN A 237 -4.72 -50.75 8.60
C GLN A 237 -5.80 -51.36 9.49
N ARG A 238 -6.68 -50.54 10.08
CA ARG A 238 -7.81 -51.01 10.90
C ARG A 238 -8.77 -51.87 10.10
N LEU A 239 -9.05 -51.50 8.84
CA LEU A 239 -9.89 -52.29 7.96
C LEU A 239 -9.28 -53.68 7.71
N ASN A 240 -7.98 -53.75 7.43
CA ASN A 240 -7.28 -55.02 7.28
C ASN A 240 -7.35 -55.89 8.56
N GLN A 241 -7.19 -55.30 9.74
CA GLN A 241 -7.36 -56.01 11.01
C GLN A 241 -8.80 -56.52 11.21
N LEU A 242 -9.80 -55.71 10.84
CA LEU A 242 -11.20 -56.11 10.92
C LEU A 242 -11.48 -57.28 9.98
N THR A 243 -10.97 -57.25 8.75
CA THR A 243 -11.07 -58.36 7.79
C THR A 243 -10.49 -59.64 8.39
N GLN A 244 -9.28 -59.60 8.96
CA GLN A 244 -8.68 -60.77 9.62
C GLN A 244 -9.52 -61.31 10.79
N ARG A 245 -10.15 -60.42 11.57
CA ARG A 245 -11.06 -60.82 12.65
C ARG A 245 -12.33 -61.47 12.13
N VAL A 246 -12.88 -60.97 11.03
CA VAL A 246 -14.05 -61.56 10.35
C VAL A 246 -13.70 -62.95 9.83
N ASP A 247 -12.54 -63.13 9.21
CA ASP A 247 -12.07 -64.44 8.74
C ASP A 247 -11.93 -65.42 9.91
N SER A 248 -11.30 -65.00 11.01
CA SER A 248 -11.17 -65.82 12.23
C SER A 248 -12.51 -66.18 12.86
N LEU A 249 -13.46 -65.24 12.91
CA LEU A 249 -14.81 -65.52 13.40
C LEU A 249 -15.54 -66.51 12.50
N THR A 250 -15.37 -66.39 11.18
CA THR A 250 -15.96 -67.32 10.20
C THR A 250 -15.45 -68.74 10.44
N GLN A 251 -14.13 -68.90 10.60
CA GLN A 251 -13.54 -70.20 10.95
C GLN A 251 -14.09 -70.77 12.27
N ARG A 252 -14.23 -69.95 13.31
CA ARG A 252 -14.81 -70.38 14.58
C ARG A 252 -16.28 -70.79 14.47
N VAL A 253 -17.05 -70.12 13.63
CA VAL A 253 -18.44 -70.49 13.33
C VAL A 253 -18.48 -71.85 12.63
N ASP A 254 -17.59 -72.11 11.68
CA ASP A 254 -17.48 -73.41 11.01
C ASP A 254 -17.10 -74.53 11.99
N GLU A 255 -16.13 -74.29 12.88
CA GLU A 255 -15.75 -75.23 13.95
C GLU A 255 -16.92 -75.52 14.90
N LEU A 256 -17.68 -74.49 15.28
CA LEU A 256 -18.87 -74.65 16.13
C LEU A 256 -19.97 -75.45 15.41
N ALA A 257 -20.19 -75.20 14.13
CA ALA A 257 -21.15 -75.95 13.32
C ALA A 257 -20.77 -77.43 13.22
N GLN A 258 -19.48 -77.73 13.03
CA GLN A 258 -18.97 -79.10 13.06
C GLN A 258 -19.16 -79.75 14.44
N GLY A 259 -18.82 -79.03 15.52
CA GLY A 259 -19.01 -79.50 16.89
C GLY A 259 -20.49 -79.78 17.21
N LEU A 260 -21.40 -78.91 16.75
CA LEU A 260 -22.84 -79.11 16.89
C LEU A 260 -23.31 -80.35 16.13
N SER A 261 -22.84 -80.56 14.89
CA SER A 261 -23.14 -81.78 14.13
C SER A 261 -22.68 -83.05 14.86
N GLN A 262 -21.49 -83.04 15.46
CA GLN A 262 -21.00 -84.16 16.28
C GLN A 262 -21.85 -84.36 17.53
N LEU A 263 -22.27 -83.28 18.20
CA LEU A 263 -23.14 -83.37 19.37
C LEU A 263 -24.48 -83.97 19.00
N THR A 264 -25.10 -83.55 17.89
CA THR A 264 -26.35 -84.14 17.38
C THR A 264 -26.20 -85.64 17.17
N LYS A 265 -25.13 -86.09 16.50
CA LYS A 265 -24.85 -87.52 16.33
C LYS A 265 -24.73 -88.27 17.66
N ARG A 266 -24.09 -87.67 18.67
CA ARG A 266 -23.98 -88.26 20.01
C ARG A 266 -25.32 -88.31 20.74
N VAL A 267 -26.18 -87.31 20.55
CA VAL A 267 -27.54 -87.30 21.09
C VAL A 267 -28.37 -88.39 20.44
N ASP A 268 -28.29 -88.56 19.12
CA ASP A 268 -28.97 -89.64 18.39
C ASP A 268 -28.52 -91.03 18.89
N GLN A 269 -27.20 -91.23 19.03
CA GLN A 269 -26.65 -92.46 19.61
C GLN A 269 -27.10 -92.70 21.05
N LEU A 270 -27.22 -91.63 21.85
CA LEU A 270 -27.71 -91.74 23.22
C LEU A 270 -29.19 -92.11 23.23
N ALA A 271 -30.00 -91.55 22.35
CA ALA A 271 -31.41 -91.90 22.19
C ALA A 271 -31.56 -93.38 21.83
N GLU A 272 -30.79 -93.89 20.85
CA GLU A 272 -30.79 -95.32 20.51
C GLU A 272 -30.40 -96.21 21.71
N ARG A 273 -29.41 -95.79 22.51
CA ARG A 273 -29.03 -96.51 23.73
C ARG A 273 -30.12 -96.49 24.80
N VAL A 274 -30.82 -95.37 24.95
CA VAL A 274 -31.95 -95.24 25.89
C VAL A 274 -33.10 -96.13 25.44
N ASP A 275 -33.41 -96.20 24.15
CA ASP A 275 -34.41 -97.11 23.59
C ASP A 275 -34.02 -98.57 23.83
N GLY A 276 -32.75 -98.92 23.56
CA GLY A 276 -32.21 -100.26 23.85
C GLY A 276 -32.27 -100.64 25.33
N LEU A 277 -31.97 -99.69 26.23
CA LEU A 277 -32.09 -99.89 27.67
C LEU A 277 -33.55 -100.08 28.09
N THR A 278 -34.47 -99.30 27.52
CA THR A 278 -35.91 -99.40 27.77
C THR A 278 -36.44 -100.77 27.37
N GLN A 279 -36.01 -101.27 26.21
CA GLN A 279 -36.34 -102.62 25.74
C GLN A 279 -35.77 -103.70 26.67
N SER A 280 -34.50 -103.55 27.09
CA SER A 280 -33.85 -104.48 28.04
C SER A 280 -34.56 -104.49 29.40
N MET A 281 -35.01 -103.32 29.89
CA MET A 281 -35.80 -103.22 31.12
C MET A 281 -37.15 -103.92 31.00
N LYS A 282 -37.80 -103.82 29.84
CA LYS A 282 -39.06 -104.53 29.57
C LYS A 282 -38.85 -106.04 29.59
N GLU A 283 -37.80 -106.53 28.94
CA GLU A 283 -37.44 -107.95 28.96
C GLU A 283 -37.10 -108.44 30.36
N LEU A 284 -36.36 -107.64 31.14
CA LEU A 284 -36.05 -107.94 32.54
C LEU A 284 -37.31 -107.97 33.41
N ALA A 285 -38.25 -107.05 33.22
CA ALA A 285 -39.53 -107.05 33.94
C ALA A 285 -40.36 -108.29 33.60
N ASP A 286 -40.41 -108.71 32.34
CA ASP A 286 -41.07 -109.94 31.91
C ASP A 286 -40.38 -111.19 32.49
N ALA A 287 -39.05 -111.21 32.54
CA ALA A 287 -38.29 -112.27 33.19
C ALA A 287 -38.56 -112.32 34.70
N GLN A 288 -38.59 -111.17 35.37
CA GLN A 288 -38.91 -111.05 36.79
C GLN A 288 -40.31 -111.60 37.10
N LYS A 289 -41.31 -111.26 36.27
CA LYS A 289 -42.67 -111.78 36.40
C LYS A 289 -42.73 -113.31 36.26
N LYS A 290 -41.94 -113.89 35.33
CA LYS A 290 -41.83 -115.35 35.20
C LYS A 290 -41.20 -115.99 36.44
N THR A 291 -40.14 -115.40 36.99
CA THR A 291 -39.53 -115.90 38.23
C THR A 291 -40.47 -115.80 39.43
N GLU A 292 -41.27 -114.73 39.52
CA GLU A 292 -42.27 -114.58 40.59
C GLU A 292 -43.34 -115.67 40.51
N LEU A 293 -43.85 -115.97 39.31
CA LEU A 293 -44.77 -117.10 39.08
C LEU A 293 -44.13 -118.44 39.48
N ALA A 294 -42.86 -118.67 39.14
CA ALA A 294 -42.16 -119.90 39.51
C ALA A 294 -41.97 -120.03 41.03
N ILE A 295 -41.72 -118.94 41.76
CA ILE A 295 -41.62 -118.94 43.23
C ILE A 295 -42.96 -119.28 43.88
N VAL A 296 -44.07 -118.75 43.35
CA VAL A 296 -45.43 -119.09 43.83
C VAL A 296 -45.69 -120.58 43.65
N GLU A 297 -45.33 -121.15 42.50
CA GLU A 297 -45.48 -122.58 42.22
C GLU A 297 -44.61 -123.45 43.15
N LEU A 298 -43.35 -123.06 43.36
CA LEU A 298 -42.43 -123.75 44.28
C LEU A 298 -42.94 -123.73 45.73
N SER A 299 -43.50 -122.60 46.17
CA SER A 299 -44.05 -122.45 47.52
C SER A 299 -45.24 -123.39 47.76
N SER A 300 -46.10 -123.56 46.76
CA SER A 300 -47.23 -124.49 46.78
C SER A 300 -46.77 -125.95 46.94
N GLU A 301 -45.69 -126.36 46.28
CA GLU A 301 -45.10 -127.69 46.44
C GLU A 301 -44.48 -127.91 47.84
N PHE A 302 -43.82 -126.89 48.41
CA PHE A 302 -43.25 -126.96 49.76
C PHE A 302 -44.32 -127.19 50.84
N GLU A 303 -45.49 -126.57 50.70
CA GLU A 303 -46.63 -126.72 51.62
C GLU A 303 -47.14 -128.18 51.67
N LYS A 304 -47.15 -128.88 50.52
CA LYS A 304 -47.56 -130.28 50.42
C LYS A 304 -46.57 -131.20 51.13
N MET A 305 -45.27 -130.96 50.97
CA MET A 305 -44.21 -131.75 51.60
C MET A 305 -44.28 -131.67 53.14
N ARG A 306 -44.59 -130.50 53.69
CA ARG A 306 -44.69 -130.29 55.14
C ARG A 306 -45.79 -131.14 55.80
N LYS A 307 -46.91 -131.38 55.11
CA LYS A 307 -48.00 -132.24 55.62
C LYS A 307 -47.62 -133.71 55.74
N LEU A 308 -46.71 -134.21 54.89
CA LEU A 308 -46.29 -135.62 54.92
C LEU A 308 -45.40 -135.95 56.12
N PHE A 309 -44.55 -135.03 56.57
CA PHE A 309 -43.63 -135.25 57.69
C PHE A 309 -44.34 -135.32 59.06
N GLY A 310 -45.48 -134.66 59.24
CA GLY A 310 -46.22 -134.67 60.50
C GLY A 310 -46.71 -136.08 60.92
N ASN A 311 -47.09 -136.93 59.96
CA ASN A 311 -47.69 -138.24 60.25
C ASN A 311 -46.66 -139.33 60.62
N LEU A 312 -45.37 -139.13 60.34
CA LEU A 312 -44.32 -140.14 60.58
C LEU A 312 -43.81 -140.14 62.03
N SER A 313 -43.92 -139.00 62.73
CA SER A 313 -43.34 -138.84 64.07
C SER A 313 -44.12 -139.56 65.18
N ASP A 314 -45.42 -139.80 65.00
CA ASP A 314 -46.28 -140.39 66.03
C ASP A 314 -46.16 -141.93 66.15
N ALA A 315 -45.67 -142.61 65.11
CA ALA A 315 -45.61 -144.08 65.06
C ALA A 315 -44.46 -144.70 65.87
N ILE A 316 -43.39 -143.94 66.15
CA ILE A 316 -42.15 -144.47 66.76
C ILE A 316 -42.22 -144.53 68.30
N GLY A 317 -43.11 -143.76 68.95
CA GLY A 317 -43.16 -143.64 70.42
C GLY A 317 -43.67 -144.89 71.16
N TYR A 318 -44.71 -145.57 70.67
CA TYR A 318 -45.39 -146.65 71.40
C TYR A 318 -44.54 -147.92 71.59
N GLY A 319 -43.64 -148.24 70.66
CA GLY A 319 -42.88 -149.50 70.68
C GLY A 319 -41.77 -149.61 71.74
N LEU A 320 -41.41 -148.50 72.40
CA LEU A 320 -40.37 -148.49 73.43
C LEU A 320 -40.93 -148.85 74.82
N GLU A 321 -42.17 -148.44 75.09
CA GLU A 321 -42.83 -148.60 76.39
C GLU A 321 -43.26 -150.04 76.64
N ASP A 322 -43.81 -150.72 75.62
CA ASP A 322 -44.27 -152.11 75.72
C ASP A 322 -43.13 -153.09 76.07
N ARG A 323 -41.92 -152.84 75.56
CA ARG A 323 -40.75 -153.68 75.86
C ARG A 323 -40.21 -153.45 77.26
N ALA A 324 -40.31 -152.21 77.76
CA ALA A 324 -39.90 -151.85 79.12
C ALA A 324 -40.70 -152.58 80.18
N ILE A 325 -42.03 -152.56 80.05
CA ILE A 325 -42.96 -153.17 80.99
C ILE A 325 -42.67 -154.67 81.20
N LYS A 326 -42.31 -155.39 80.12
CA LYS A 326 -42.02 -156.83 80.17
C LYS A 326 -40.66 -157.17 80.80
N SER A 327 -39.66 -156.32 80.58
CA SER A 327 -38.27 -156.66 80.90
C SER A 327 -37.83 -156.14 82.27
N LEU A 328 -38.35 -155.00 82.69
CA LEU A 328 -37.97 -154.33 83.93
C LEU A 328 -38.15 -155.18 85.21
N PRO A 329 -39.17 -156.05 85.37
CA PRO A 329 -39.29 -156.84 86.59
C PRO A 329 -38.05 -157.72 86.88
N LYS A 330 -37.49 -158.37 85.85
CA LYS A 330 -36.28 -159.17 85.97
C LYS A 330 -35.04 -158.31 86.24
N LEU A 331 -34.94 -157.17 85.56
CA LEU A 331 -33.78 -156.27 85.70
C LEU A 331 -33.74 -155.59 87.06
N LEU A 332 -34.89 -155.18 87.60
CA LEU A 332 -35.00 -154.57 88.93
C LEU A 332 -34.67 -155.57 90.04
N GLU A 333 -35.06 -156.84 89.90
CA GLU A 333 -34.69 -157.91 90.84
C GLU A 333 -33.19 -158.20 90.77
N ARG A 334 -32.61 -158.31 89.56
CA ARG A 334 -31.18 -158.57 89.36
C ARG A 334 -30.27 -157.44 89.88
N ASP A 335 -30.57 -156.19 89.52
CA ASP A 335 -29.64 -155.08 89.68
C ASP A 335 -29.83 -154.35 91.02
N HIS A 336 -31.04 -154.40 91.59
CA HIS A 336 -31.39 -153.64 92.77
C HIS A 336 -32.05 -154.47 93.88
N ASN A 337 -32.15 -155.79 93.69
CA ASN A 337 -32.82 -156.71 94.61
C ASN A 337 -34.27 -156.29 94.91
N ILE A 338 -34.94 -155.68 93.91
CA ILE A 338 -36.33 -155.23 94.00
C ILE A 338 -37.21 -156.28 93.33
N LYS A 339 -37.96 -157.02 94.14
CA LYS A 339 -38.93 -157.98 93.60
C LYS A 339 -40.23 -157.28 93.28
N VAL A 340 -40.55 -157.12 91.99
CA VAL A 340 -41.78 -156.44 91.55
C VAL A 340 -43.00 -157.25 91.99
N GLU A 341 -43.95 -156.56 92.62
CA GLU A 341 -45.25 -157.10 92.97
C GLU A 341 -46.22 -156.91 91.79
N GLY A 342 -46.59 -158.01 91.15
CA GLY A 342 -47.50 -157.99 90.00
C GLY A 342 -46.82 -157.49 88.73
N GLU A 343 -47.59 -156.81 87.88
CA GLU A 343 -47.14 -156.33 86.57
C GLU A 343 -46.95 -154.81 86.58
N LEU A 344 -45.89 -154.33 85.92
CA LEU A 344 -45.75 -152.91 85.61
C LEU A 344 -46.76 -152.54 84.51
N ARG A 345 -47.40 -151.37 84.59
CA ARG A 345 -48.38 -150.91 83.61
C ARG A 345 -48.30 -149.41 83.39
N ARG A 346 -48.72 -148.96 82.21
CA ARG A 346 -48.99 -147.55 81.94
C ARG A 346 -50.27 -147.15 82.66
N LEU A 347 -50.21 -146.10 83.49
CA LEU A 347 -51.34 -145.68 84.30
C LEU A 347 -51.37 -144.17 84.50
N PHE A 348 -52.57 -143.61 84.63
CA PHE A 348 -52.75 -142.25 85.11
C PHE A 348 -52.77 -142.25 86.64
N LEU A 349 -51.73 -141.71 87.26
CA LEU A 349 -51.60 -141.63 88.71
C LEU A 349 -52.12 -140.30 89.23
N LYS A 350 -52.91 -140.35 90.31
CA LYS A 350 -53.41 -139.16 90.98
C LYS A 350 -52.32 -138.54 91.85
N THR A 351 -52.05 -137.27 91.60
CA THR A 351 -51.13 -136.41 92.38
C THR A 351 -51.79 -135.90 93.65
N ASP A 352 -51.01 -135.38 94.59
CA ASP A 352 -51.50 -134.77 95.85
C ASP A 352 -52.43 -133.57 95.59
N GLU A 353 -52.23 -132.87 94.48
CA GLU A 353 -53.05 -131.73 94.02
C GLU A 353 -54.36 -132.14 93.33
N GLY A 354 -54.64 -133.44 93.20
CA GLY A 354 -55.89 -133.97 92.64
C GLY A 354 -55.90 -134.19 91.12
N TRP A 355 -54.83 -133.81 90.41
CA TRP A 355 -54.66 -134.04 88.97
C TRP A 355 -54.14 -135.44 88.66
N TYR A 356 -54.45 -135.95 87.47
CA TYR A 356 -53.90 -137.20 86.96
C TYR A 356 -52.68 -136.92 86.08
N THR A 357 -51.58 -137.64 86.31
CA THR A 357 -50.40 -137.63 85.44
C THR A 357 -50.18 -139.02 84.88
N GLU A 358 -50.02 -139.12 83.57
CA GLU A 358 -49.72 -140.38 82.93
C GLU A 358 -48.30 -140.84 83.25
N VAL A 359 -48.12 -142.06 83.71
CA VAL A 359 -46.79 -142.65 83.91
C VAL A 359 -46.69 -143.87 83.02
N ASN A 360 -45.67 -143.88 82.15
CA ASN A 360 -45.52 -144.91 81.12
C ASN A 360 -45.25 -146.28 81.73
N ILE A 361 -44.57 -146.32 82.89
CA ILE A 361 -44.22 -147.55 83.60
C ILE A 361 -44.50 -147.35 85.09
N PHE A 362 -45.47 -148.06 85.66
CA PHE A 362 -45.77 -147.98 87.09
C PHE A 362 -46.06 -149.35 87.71
N GLY A 363 -45.60 -149.57 88.94
CA GLY A 363 -45.99 -150.72 89.78
C GLY A 363 -45.36 -150.66 91.17
N PHE A 364 -45.54 -151.71 91.98
CA PHE A 364 -44.91 -151.80 93.31
C PHE A 364 -43.85 -152.89 93.33
N GLY A 365 -42.89 -152.81 94.25
CA GLY A 365 -41.93 -153.88 94.51
C GLY A 365 -41.51 -153.93 95.97
N ILE A 366 -40.92 -155.04 96.39
CA ILE A 366 -40.34 -155.19 97.74
C ILE A 366 -38.82 -155.05 97.64
N LYS A 367 -38.24 -154.17 98.45
CA LYS A 367 -36.80 -153.97 98.63
C LYS A 367 -36.48 -153.91 100.12
N ASP A 368 -35.54 -154.73 100.59
CA ASP A 368 -35.12 -154.77 102.00
C ASP A 368 -36.30 -154.89 102.98
N ASN A 369 -37.25 -155.78 102.68
CA ASN A 369 -38.51 -156.00 103.40
C ASN A 369 -39.47 -154.78 103.48
N LYS A 370 -39.25 -153.73 102.68
CA LYS A 370 -40.18 -152.59 102.53
C LYS A 370 -40.78 -152.54 101.13
N ARG A 371 -42.04 -152.14 101.04
CA ARG A 371 -42.76 -151.95 99.78
C ARG A 371 -42.44 -150.57 99.20
N ILE A 372 -42.03 -150.50 97.94
CA ILE A 372 -41.65 -149.27 97.21
C ILE A 372 -42.43 -149.15 95.89
N ALA A 373 -42.64 -147.93 95.41
CA ALA A 373 -43.33 -147.65 94.14
C ALA A 373 -42.34 -147.44 92.99
N ILE A 374 -42.40 -148.25 91.94
CA ILE A 374 -41.59 -148.09 90.74
C ILE A 374 -42.32 -147.12 89.80
N ILE A 375 -41.66 -146.02 89.44
CA ILE A 375 -42.23 -144.99 88.55
C ILE A 375 -41.26 -144.79 87.41
N GLY A 376 -41.73 -144.89 86.17
CA GLY A 376 -40.87 -144.74 85.02
C GLY A 376 -41.47 -144.17 83.75
N GLU A 377 -40.57 -143.67 82.90
CA GLU A 377 -40.89 -142.98 81.65
C GLU A 377 -40.00 -143.49 80.50
N GLY A 378 -40.61 -143.68 79.33
CA GLY A 378 -39.93 -144.14 78.11
C GLY A 378 -39.68 -142.99 77.14
N LYS A 379 -38.46 -142.85 76.61
CA LYS A 379 -38.13 -141.84 75.59
C LYS A 379 -37.12 -142.40 74.58
N SER A 380 -37.45 -142.37 73.29
CA SER A 380 -36.62 -143.00 72.23
C SER A 380 -35.18 -142.49 72.25
N GLN A 381 -35.02 -141.17 72.39
CA GLN A 381 -33.74 -140.52 72.63
C GLN A 381 -33.84 -139.64 73.88
N LEU A 382 -33.11 -139.99 74.94
CA LEU A 382 -33.13 -139.29 76.22
C LEU A 382 -32.15 -138.12 76.25
N SER A 383 -32.64 -136.90 76.42
CA SER A 383 -31.83 -135.69 76.65
C SER A 383 -31.92 -135.22 78.09
N LYS A 384 -31.04 -134.30 78.53
CA LYS A 384 -31.12 -133.67 79.86
C LYS A 384 -32.49 -133.02 80.09
N ASN A 385 -33.01 -132.29 79.10
CA ASN A 385 -34.36 -131.74 79.17
C ASN A 385 -35.42 -132.84 79.35
N GLY A 386 -35.22 -134.03 78.76
CA GLY A 386 -36.10 -135.17 78.99
C GLY A 386 -36.04 -135.69 80.43
N VAL A 387 -34.84 -135.74 81.03
CA VAL A 387 -34.65 -136.09 82.44
C VAL A 387 -35.33 -135.06 83.36
N ASP A 388 -35.12 -133.77 83.11
CA ASP A 388 -35.72 -132.68 83.87
C ASP A 388 -37.25 -132.68 83.77
N GLU A 389 -37.79 -132.98 82.59
CA GLU A 389 -39.23 -133.14 82.40
C GLU A 389 -39.77 -134.30 83.22
N PHE A 390 -39.10 -135.46 83.24
CA PHE A 390 -39.53 -136.59 84.04
C PHE A 390 -39.54 -136.26 85.54
N ILE A 391 -38.48 -135.59 86.02
CA ILE A 391 -38.39 -135.12 87.40
C ILE A 391 -39.55 -134.17 87.73
N LYS A 392 -39.69 -133.09 86.94
CA LYS A 392 -40.63 -132.00 87.25
C LYS A 392 -42.09 -132.40 87.02
N LYS A 393 -42.38 -133.16 85.96
CA LYS A 393 -43.76 -133.48 85.56
C LYS A 393 -44.27 -134.76 86.20
N LYS A 394 -43.39 -135.71 86.56
CA LYS A 394 -43.79 -136.99 87.15
C LYS A 394 -43.30 -137.13 88.59
N LEU A 395 -41.99 -137.18 88.81
CA LEU A 395 -41.44 -137.56 90.12
C LEU A 395 -41.83 -136.57 91.22
N GLN A 396 -41.57 -135.27 91.05
CA GLN A 396 -41.90 -134.23 92.04
C GLN A 396 -43.40 -134.21 92.38
N LYS A 397 -44.26 -134.39 91.38
CA LYS A 397 -45.72 -134.40 91.56
C LYS A 397 -46.24 -135.65 92.26
N LEU A 398 -45.49 -136.75 92.24
CA LEU A 398 -45.86 -138.01 92.86
C LEU A 398 -45.11 -138.25 94.18
N THR A 399 -44.12 -137.43 94.50
CA THR A 399 -43.23 -137.60 95.67
C THR A 399 -44.00 -137.64 97.00
N LYS A 400 -45.05 -136.83 97.15
CA LYS A 400 -45.85 -136.85 98.38
C LYS A 400 -46.79 -138.06 98.47
N THR A 401 -47.31 -138.54 97.34
CA THR A 401 -48.22 -139.70 97.29
C THR A 401 -47.47 -141.02 97.46
N TYR A 402 -46.27 -141.10 96.89
CA TYR A 402 -45.40 -142.27 96.92
C TYR A 402 -44.01 -141.88 97.45
N PRO A 403 -43.86 -141.62 98.76
CA PRO A 403 -42.61 -141.13 99.32
C PRO A 403 -41.43 -142.09 99.12
N ASP A 404 -41.69 -143.40 99.19
CA ASP A 404 -40.71 -144.45 98.94
C ASP A 404 -40.81 -144.93 97.48
N MET A 405 -40.29 -144.13 96.54
CA MET A 405 -40.32 -144.45 95.10
C MET A 405 -38.95 -144.82 94.53
N PHE A 406 -38.98 -145.63 93.48
CA PHE A 406 -37.84 -146.04 92.67
C PHE A 406 -38.02 -145.53 91.23
N PRO A 407 -37.37 -144.41 90.88
CA PRO A 407 -37.54 -143.79 89.57
C PRO A 407 -36.69 -144.48 88.50
N VAL A 408 -37.32 -144.80 87.38
CA VAL A 408 -36.72 -145.53 86.26
C VAL A 408 -36.96 -144.80 84.95
N MET A 409 -35.94 -144.62 84.13
CA MET A 409 -36.11 -144.18 82.75
C MET A 409 -35.69 -145.26 81.77
N VAL A 410 -36.45 -145.37 80.69
CA VAL A 410 -36.15 -146.29 79.61
C VAL A 410 -35.87 -145.53 78.33
N THR A 411 -34.76 -145.85 77.68
CA THR A 411 -34.37 -145.17 76.44
C THR A 411 -33.69 -146.09 75.44
N TYR A 412 -33.76 -145.80 74.14
CA TYR A 412 -32.92 -146.51 73.16
C TYR A 412 -31.51 -145.91 73.12
N MET A 413 -31.40 -144.59 73.22
CA MET A 413 -30.11 -143.89 73.20
C MET A 413 -30.18 -142.58 73.98
N VAL A 414 -29.07 -142.10 74.49
CA VAL A 414 -28.98 -140.74 75.04
C VAL A 414 -28.66 -139.74 73.92
N ALA A 415 -29.12 -138.50 74.08
CA ALA A 415 -28.83 -137.39 73.16
C ALA A 415 -27.41 -136.86 73.30
N GLU A 416 -26.87 -136.89 74.53
CA GLU A 416 -25.55 -136.40 74.89
C GLU A 416 -24.87 -137.38 75.86
N PRO A 417 -23.52 -137.51 75.84
CA PRO A 417 -22.81 -138.51 76.63
C PRO A 417 -23.01 -138.42 78.15
N ASP A 418 -23.27 -137.22 78.67
CA ASP A 418 -23.39 -136.94 80.09
C ASP A 418 -24.83 -137.05 80.63
N VAL A 419 -25.81 -137.34 79.76
CA VAL A 419 -27.21 -137.52 80.19
C VAL A 419 -27.36 -138.70 81.14
N GLU A 420 -26.61 -139.78 80.92
CA GLU A 420 -26.69 -140.96 81.78
C GLU A 420 -26.17 -140.66 83.20
N GLU A 421 -25.04 -139.96 83.28
CA GLU A 421 -24.47 -139.50 84.54
C GLU A 421 -25.39 -138.48 85.23
N TYR A 422 -26.00 -137.58 84.44
CA TYR A 422 -26.97 -136.61 84.94
C TYR A 422 -28.21 -137.28 85.56
N ALA A 423 -28.80 -138.27 84.90
CA ALA A 423 -29.93 -139.00 85.46
C ALA A 423 -29.55 -139.77 86.73
N LYS A 424 -28.40 -140.47 86.73
CA LYS A 424 -27.90 -141.18 87.91
C LYS A 424 -27.65 -140.24 89.10
N SER A 425 -27.11 -139.04 88.86
CA SER A 425 -26.89 -138.02 89.90
C SER A 425 -28.21 -137.52 90.53
N ASN A 426 -29.32 -137.62 89.79
CA ASN A 426 -30.68 -137.31 90.27
C ASN A 426 -31.39 -138.55 90.87
N GLY A 427 -30.68 -139.66 91.10
CA GLY A 427 -31.22 -140.88 91.69
C GLY A 427 -32.10 -141.69 90.74
N ILE A 428 -32.08 -141.39 89.44
CA ILE A 428 -32.88 -142.08 88.41
C ILE A 428 -32.05 -143.19 87.78
N VAL A 429 -32.60 -144.39 87.75
CA VAL A 429 -31.97 -145.52 87.08
C VAL A 429 -32.37 -145.52 85.61
N ILE A 430 -31.38 -145.58 84.72
CA ILE A 430 -31.63 -145.73 83.29
C ILE A 430 -31.49 -147.19 82.89
N TYR A 431 -32.46 -147.69 82.15
CA TYR A 431 -32.36 -148.92 81.39
C TYR A 431 -32.43 -148.65 79.89
N PHE A 432 -31.50 -149.22 79.15
CA PHE A 432 -31.53 -149.12 77.70
C PHE A 432 -32.43 -150.20 77.10
N SER A 433 -33.28 -149.82 76.15
CA SER A 433 -34.27 -150.73 75.58
C SER A 433 -33.65 -151.84 74.71
N TYR A 434 -32.37 -151.73 74.36
CA TYR A 434 -31.61 -152.79 73.69
C TYR A 434 -31.04 -153.83 74.69
N ASN A 435 -31.14 -153.60 76.00
CA ASN A 435 -30.81 -154.56 77.06
C ASN A 435 -32.05 -155.32 77.56
N PHE A 436 -33.17 -155.20 76.84
CA PHE A 436 -34.43 -155.86 77.15
C PHE A 436 -34.50 -157.18 76.40
N ASP A 437 -34.64 -158.28 77.15
CA ASP A 437 -34.73 -159.65 76.63
C ASP A 437 -36.17 -160.05 76.24
#